data_AF-A5CLM1-F1
#
_entry.id   AF-A5CLM1-F1
#
_cell.length_a   1.000
_cell.length_b   1.000
_cell.length_c   1.000
_cell.angle_alpha   90.00
_cell.angle_beta   90.00
_cell.angle_gamma   90.00
#
_symmetry.space_group_name_H-M   'P 1'
#
loop_
_entity.id
_entity.type
_entity.pdbx_description
1 polymer ?
#
loop_
_entity_poly.entity_id
_entity_poly.type
_entity_poly.pdbx_seq_one_letter_code
_entity_poly.pdbx_strand_id
1 'polypeptide(L)'
;MSEVRKSGKAAAARKAARARATEQAAEFRRREAALEELAVDYFVAVDAIDEIEAETARQVAEIRARADAETSTARSEATGVMTRMLAEGITRSEVAKRLGVAVRDVAKAPTETGGTAGVSDGQPTDDELTGEAAEQVAEAAFAQ
;
A
#
# COMPACT_ATOMS: atom_id res chain seq x y z
N MET A 1 -55.97 60.54 20.45
CA MET A 1 -56.12 59.12 20.90
C MET A 1 -55.82 58.07 19.82
N SER A 2 -55.89 58.36 18.53
CA SER A 2 -55.66 57.39 17.43
C SER A 2 -54.19 57.09 17.13
N GLU A 3 -53.29 58.06 17.27
CA GLU A 3 -51.86 57.90 16.97
C GLU A 3 -51.13 56.96 17.95
N VAL A 4 -51.48 57.02 19.24
CA VAL A 4 -50.93 56.13 20.28
C VAL A 4 -51.25 54.66 19.99
N ARG A 5 -52.47 54.37 19.50
CA ARG A 5 -52.89 53.01 19.15
C ARG A 5 -52.16 52.48 17.90
N LYS A 6 -51.87 53.35 16.92
CA LYS A 6 -51.07 53.01 15.73
C LYS A 6 -49.61 52.68 16.10
N SER A 7 -49.01 53.49 16.98
CA SER A 7 -47.66 53.28 17.52
C SER A 7 -47.53 51.94 18.27
N GLY A 8 -48.48 51.62 19.16
CA GLY A 8 -48.49 50.34 19.89
C GLY A 8 -48.60 49.11 18.99
N LYS A 9 -49.45 49.16 17.95
CA LYS A 9 -49.59 48.06 16.97
C LYS A 9 -48.31 47.86 16.15
N ALA A 10 -47.64 48.94 15.75
CA ALA A 10 -46.36 48.87 15.04
C ALA A 10 -45.23 48.31 15.92
N ALA A 11 -45.19 48.69 17.20
CA ALA A 11 -44.22 48.16 18.17
C ALA A 11 -44.43 46.65 18.42
N ALA A 12 -45.69 46.21 18.58
CA ALA A 12 -46.03 44.80 18.75
C ALA A 12 -45.65 43.97 17.51
N ALA A 13 -45.95 44.49 16.30
CA ALA A 13 -45.58 43.83 15.04
C ALA A 13 -44.05 43.69 14.90
N ARG A 14 -43.28 44.74 15.24
CA ARG A 14 -41.81 44.68 15.24
C ARG A 14 -41.27 43.69 16.26
N LYS A 15 -41.85 43.60 17.46
CA LYS A 15 -41.47 42.60 18.47
C LYS A 15 -41.73 41.19 17.97
N ALA A 16 -42.89 40.93 17.36
CA ALA A 16 -43.22 39.62 16.79
C ALA A 16 -42.28 39.25 15.62
N ALA A 17 -41.97 40.20 14.74
CA ALA A 17 -41.02 39.98 13.64
C ALA A 17 -39.61 39.66 14.16
N ARG A 18 -39.13 40.40 15.19
CA ARG A 18 -37.85 40.12 15.84
C ARG A 18 -37.84 38.72 16.48
N ALA A 19 -38.90 38.33 17.19
CA ALA A 19 -38.97 37.01 17.80
C ALA A 19 -38.86 35.89 16.76
N ARG A 20 -39.59 35.98 15.65
CA ARG A 20 -39.52 35.02 14.54
C ARG A 20 -38.13 34.98 13.88
N ALA A 21 -37.53 36.14 13.65
CA ALA A 21 -36.18 36.21 13.09
C ALA A 21 -35.14 35.57 14.01
N THR A 22 -35.24 35.80 15.33
CA THR A 22 -34.36 35.17 16.31
C THR A 22 -34.54 33.66 16.37
N GLU A 23 -35.77 33.17 16.30
CA GLU A 23 -36.09 31.74 16.30
C GLU A 23 -35.53 31.05 15.06
N GLN A 24 -35.77 31.60 13.86
CA GLN A 24 -35.21 31.08 12.61
C GLN A 24 -33.67 31.10 12.65
N ALA A 25 -33.06 32.20 13.11
CA ALA A 25 -31.62 32.27 13.22
C ALA A 25 -31.06 31.24 14.20
N ALA A 26 -31.78 30.92 15.29
CA ALA A 26 -31.38 29.86 16.21
C ALA A 26 -31.49 28.48 15.57
N GLU A 27 -32.54 28.22 14.78
CA GLU A 27 -32.70 26.97 14.04
C GLU A 27 -31.59 26.78 12.99
N PHE A 28 -31.27 27.82 12.22
CA PHE A 28 -30.16 27.79 11.27
C PHE A 28 -28.83 27.48 11.97
N ARG A 29 -28.54 28.15 13.09
CA ARG A 29 -27.31 27.87 13.85
C ARG A 29 -27.24 26.43 14.36
N ARG A 30 -28.37 25.84 14.78
CA ARG A 30 -28.40 24.43 15.21
C ARG A 30 -28.13 23.48 14.05
N ARG A 31 -28.73 23.75 12.88
CA ARG A 31 -28.49 22.96 11.67
C ARG A 31 -27.05 23.06 11.21
N GLU A 32 -26.49 24.27 11.23
CA GLU A 32 -25.10 24.50 10.84
C GLU A 32 -24.13 23.77 11.76
N ALA A 33 -24.35 23.84 13.08
CA ALA A 33 -23.53 23.10 14.04
C ALA A 33 -23.59 21.58 13.81
N ALA A 34 -24.77 21.04 13.50
CA ALA A 34 -24.91 19.61 13.19
C ALA A 34 -24.22 19.22 11.87
N LEU A 35 -24.24 20.10 10.86
CA LEU A 35 -23.51 19.88 9.60
C LEU A 35 -22.00 19.98 9.80
N GLU A 36 -21.53 20.90 10.64
CA GLU A 36 -20.12 21.03 11.03
C GLU A 36 -19.63 19.77 11.72
N GLU A 37 -20.39 19.24 12.70
CA GLU A 37 -20.06 17.99 13.39
C GLU A 37 -19.98 16.80 12.42
N LEU A 38 -20.96 16.66 11.52
CA LEU A 38 -20.93 15.61 10.48
C LEU A 38 -19.73 15.75 9.53
N ALA A 39 -19.33 16.98 9.21
CA ALA A 39 -18.14 17.21 8.39
C ALA A 39 -16.86 16.80 9.13
N VAL A 40 -16.76 17.10 10.44
CA VAL A 40 -15.64 16.64 11.28
C VAL A 40 -15.60 15.12 11.31
N ASP A 41 -16.73 14.45 11.57
CA ASP A 41 -16.80 12.99 11.59
C ASP A 41 -16.38 12.38 10.24
N TYR A 42 -16.77 13.01 9.12
CA TYR A 42 -16.34 12.59 7.80
C TYR A 42 -14.82 12.67 7.63
N PHE A 43 -14.19 13.79 7.98
CA PHE A 43 -12.73 13.93 7.82
C PHE A 43 -11.98 12.97 8.74
N VAL A 44 -12.42 12.80 9.99
CA VAL A 44 -11.85 11.79 10.90
C VAL A 44 -11.97 10.39 10.32
N ALA A 45 -13.11 10.05 9.72
CA ALA A 45 -13.31 8.74 9.10
C ALA A 45 -12.42 8.53 7.88
N VAL A 46 -12.22 9.56 7.04
CA VAL A 46 -11.31 9.50 5.89
C VAL A 46 -9.86 9.32 6.34
N ASP A 47 -9.40 10.10 7.33
CA ASP A 47 -8.05 9.97 7.86
C ASP A 47 -7.84 8.57 8.49
N ALA A 48 -8.84 8.05 9.19
CA ALA A 48 -8.78 6.70 9.76
C ALA A 48 -8.71 5.61 8.68
N ILE A 49 -9.37 5.79 7.53
CA ILE A 49 -9.26 4.85 6.40
C ILE A 49 -7.81 4.82 5.89
N ASP A 50 -7.19 5.98 5.67
CA ASP A 50 -5.82 6.07 5.19
C ASP A 50 -4.83 5.41 6.16
N GLU A 51 -5.02 5.61 7.47
CA GLU A 51 -4.22 4.94 8.51
C GLU A 51 -4.39 3.42 8.49
N ILE A 52 -5.63 2.94 8.37
CA ILE A 52 -5.93 1.50 8.29
C ILE A 52 -5.29 0.88 7.06
N GLU A 53 -5.38 1.54 5.90
CA GLU A 53 -4.77 1.05 4.67
C GLU A 53 -3.25 1.00 4.76
N ALA A 54 -2.63 2.07 5.29
CA ALA A 54 -1.19 2.13 5.49
C ALA A 54 -0.68 1.03 6.44
N GLU A 55 -1.38 0.81 7.55
CA GLU A 55 -1.03 -0.23 8.51
C GLU A 55 -1.23 -1.63 7.92
N THR A 56 -2.33 -1.85 7.21
CA THR A 56 -2.60 -3.13 6.53
C THR A 56 -1.50 -3.44 5.51
N ALA A 57 -1.08 -2.44 4.72
CA ALA A 57 -0.01 -2.60 3.74
C ALA A 57 1.32 -2.99 4.41
N ARG A 58 1.65 -2.39 5.57
CA ARG A 58 2.84 -2.74 6.37
C ARG A 58 2.78 -4.18 6.87
N GLN A 59 1.66 -4.59 7.46
CA GLN A 59 1.48 -5.95 7.99
C GLN A 59 1.56 -7.00 6.88
N VAL A 60 0.96 -6.75 5.73
CA VAL A 60 1.06 -7.66 4.58
C VAL A 60 2.50 -7.79 4.09
N ALA A 61 3.24 -6.68 4.02
CA ALA A 61 4.64 -6.72 3.62
C ALA A 61 5.49 -7.51 4.62
N GLU A 62 5.29 -7.31 5.92
CA GLU A 62 6.00 -8.04 6.98
C GLU A 62 5.69 -9.54 6.93
N ILE A 63 4.41 -9.92 6.84
CA ILE A 63 3.99 -11.32 6.76
C ILE A 63 4.58 -12.00 5.53
N ARG A 64 4.58 -11.33 4.38
CA ARG A 64 5.20 -11.86 3.15
C ARG A 64 6.69 -12.06 3.31
N ALA A 65 7.41 -11.05 3.82
CA ALA A 65 8.86 -11.14 4.04
C ALA A 65 9.20 -12.29 5.00
N ARG A 66 8.42 -12.44 6.07
CA ARG A 66 8.57 -13.54 7.02
C ARG A 66 8.29 -14.89 6.37
N ALA A 67 7.20 -15.02 5.63
CA ALA A 67 6.84 -16.25 4.93
C ALA A 67 7.92 -16.65 3.90
N ASP A 68 8.49 -15.69 3.19
CA ASP A 68 9.58 -15.92 2.23
C ASP A 68 10.84 -16.42 2.95
N ALA A 69 11.20 -15.80 4.07
CA ALA A 69 12.35 -16.22 4.89
C ALA A 69 12.16 -17.63 5.47
N GLU A 70 11.01 -17.91 6.05
CA GLU A 70 10.67 -19.22 6.60
C GLU A 70 10.63 -20.30 5.50
N THR A 71 10.03 -19.99 4.34
CA THR A 71 9.99 -20.91 3.20
C THR A 71 11.37 -21.18 2.61
N SER A 72 12.21 -20.15 2.51
CA SER A 72 13.60 -20.29 2.04
C SER A 72 14.43 -21.17 2.99
N THR A 73 14.23 -20.98 4.30
CA THR A 73 14.88 -21.79 5.33
C THR A 73 14.43 -23.25 5.22
N ALA A 74 13.12 -23.51 5.20
CA ALA A 74 12.57 -24.86 5.07
C ALA A 74 13.02 -25.55 3.76
N ARG A 75 13.12 -24.81 2.65
CA ARG A 75 13.64 -25.33 1.38
C ARG A 75 15.12 -25.70 1.47
N SER A 76 15.91 -24.88 2.15
CA SER A 76 17.34 -25.13 2.38
C SER A 76 17.55 -26.36 3.27
N GLU A 77 16.75 -26.50 4.33
CA GLU A 77 16.75 -27.67 5.20
C GLU A 77 16.35 -28.95 4.46
N ALA A 78 15.28 -28.91 3.66
CA ALA A 78 14.85 -30.03 2.83
C ALA A 78 15.96 -30.47 1.86
N THR A 79 16.62 -29.49 1.22
CA THR A 79 17.78 -29.75 0.35
C THR A 79 18.94 -30.36 1.14
N GLY A 80 19.22 -29.86 2.34
CA GLY A 80 20.24 -30.40 3.24
C GLY A 80 19.97 -31.85 3.68
N VAL A 81 18.71 -32.22 3.89
CA VAL A 81 18.30 -33.62 4.14
C VAL A 81 18.59 -34.49 2.91
N MET A 82 18.20 -34.05 1.71
CA MET A 82 18.47 -34.80 0.47
C MET A 82 19.98 -35.01 0.27
N THR A 83 20.78 -33.97 0.46
CA THR A 83 22.25 -34.06 0.34
C THR A 83 22.84 -35.05 1.34
N ARG A 84 22.37 -35.05 2.60
CA ARG A 84 22.79 -36.05 3.60
C ARG A 84 22.41 -37.47 3.21
N MET A 85 21.21 -37.69 2.69
CA MET A 85 20.82 -39.02 2.19
C MET A 85 21.71 -39.52 1.04
N LEU A 86 22.13 -38.62 0.15
CA LEU A 86 23.06 -38.96 -0.93
C LEU A 86 24.47 -39.25 -0.40
N ALA A 87 24.92 -38.54 0.63
CA ALA A 87 26.22 -38.75 1.27
C ALA A 87 26.32 -40.13 1.95
N GLU A 88 25.21 -40.69 2.43
CA GLU A 88 25.10 -42.07 2.93
C GLU A 88 25.17 -43.13 1.80
N GLY A 89 25.39 -42.73 0.55
CA GLY A 89 25.54 -43.64 -0.60
C GLY A 89 24.23 -44.10 -1.23
N ILE A 90 23.09 -43.50 -0.86
CA ILE A 90 21.79 -43.80 -1.47
C ILE A 90 21.71 -43.17 -2.86
N THR A 91 21.17 -43.89 -3.86
CA THR A 91 21.02 -43.35 -5.22
C THR A 91 19.88 -42.32 -5.30
N ARG A 92 19.97 -41.38 -6.25
CA ARG A 92 18.93 -40.33 -6.46
C ARG A 92 17.53 -40.91 -6.68
N SER A 93 17.42 -42.02 -7.43
CA SER A 93 16.14 -42.69 -7.68
C SER A 93 15.52 -43.25 -6.40
N GLU A 94 16.36 -43.78 -5.50
CA GLU A 94 15.90 -44.32 -4.22
C GLU A 94 15.56 -43.21 -3.23
N VAL A 95 16.32 -42.10 -3.19
CA VAL A 95 15.95 -40.90 -2.41
C VAL A 95 14.60 -40.34 -2.89
N ALA A 96 14.41 -40.21 -4.21
CA ALA A 96 13.16 -39.74 -4.80
C ALA A 96 11.97 -40.61 -4.39
N LYS A 97 12.13 -41.93 -4.49
CA LYS A 97 11.11 -42.90 -4.07
C LYS A 97 10.78 -42.81 -2.58
N ARG A 98 11.79 -42.64 -1.72
CA ARG A 98 11.61 -42.54 -0.26
C ARG A 98 10.94 -41.25 0.17
N LEU A 99 11.27 -40.13 -0.49
CA LEU A 99 10.72 -38.82 -0.18
C LEU A 99 9.41 -38.52 -0.93
N GLY A 100 9.00 -39.39 -1.87
CA GLY A 100 7.80 -39.18 -2.68
C GLY A 100 7.91 -38.01 -3.66
N VAL A 101 9.14 -37.62 -4.04
CA VAL A 101 9.41 -36.51 -4.96
C VAL A 101 9.83 -37.03 -6.33
N ALA A 102 9.77 -36.20 -7.36
CA ALA A 102 10.30 -36.60 -8.67
C ALA A 102 11.83 -36.67 -8.64
N VAL A 103 12.41 -37.60 -9.40
CA VAL A 103 13.88 -37.78 -9.46
C VAL A 103 14.61 -36.51 -9.89
N ARG A 104 13.96 -35.67 -10.72
CA ARG A 104 14.50 -34.37 -11.15
C ARG A 104 14.61 -33.35 -10.02
N ASP A 105 13.78 -33.46 -8.98
CA ASP A 105 13.72 -32.53 -7.85
C ASP A 105 14.71 -32.92 -6.73
N VAL A 106 15.30 -34.13 -6.81
CA VAL A 106 16.41 -34.54 -5.93
C VAL A 106 17.67 -33.80 -6.35
N ALA A 107 18.19 -32.95 -5.47
CA ALA A 107 19.42 -32.18 -5.67
C ALA A 107 20.54 -33.06 -6.26
N LYS A 108 21.26 -32.54 -7.25
CA LYS A 108 22.47 -33.20 -7.77
C LYS A 108 23.52 -33.09 -6.67
N ALA A 109 24.06 -34.22 -6.20
CA ALA A 109 25.13 -34.21 -5.22
C ALA A 109 26.26 -33.28 -5.71
N PRO A 110 26.81 -32.41 -4.85
CA PRO A 110 28.02 -31.68 -5.20
C PRO A 110 29.10 -32.73 -5.44
N THR A 111 29.57 -32.83 -6.67
CA THR A 111 30.76 -33.61 -6.99
C THR A 111 31.93 -32.86 -6.35
N GLU A 112 32.41 -33.33 -5.21
CA GLU A 112 33.73 -32.93 -4.73
C GLU A 112 34.75 -33.41 -5.78
N THR A 113 35.20 -32.48 -6.59
CA THR A 113 36.36 -32.67 -7.46
C THR A 113 37.23 -31.45 -7.26
N GLY A 114 38.17 -31.56 -6.31
CA GLY A 114 39.33 -30.69 -6.28
C GLY A 114 40.08 -30.82 -7.60
N GLY A 115 40.33 -29.69 -8.26
CA GLY A 115 40.95 -29.65 -9.58
C GLY A 115 41.20 -28.23 -10.08
N THR A 116 42.15 -27.57 -9.43
CA THR A 116 43.12 -26.57 -9.96
C THR A 116 42.69 -25.56 -11.03
N ALA A 117 42.80 -24.28 -10.65
CA ALA A 117 43.36 -23.16 -11.41
C ALA A 117 43.35 -23.27 -12.95
N GLY A 118 42.47 -22.50 -13.58
CA GLY A 118 42.64 -21.94 -14.91
C GLY A 118 42.48 -20.43 -14.84
N VAL A 119 43.58 -19.73 -14.64
CA VAL A 119 43.72 -18.29 -14.91
C VAL A 119 43.87 -18.12 -16.42
N SER A 120 43.15 -17.15 -17.00
CA SER A 120 43.44 -16.33 -18.20
C SER A 120 42.08 -15.93 -18.81
N ASP A 121 41.74 -14.67 -19.06
CA ASP A 121 42.56 -13.48 -19.24
C ASP A 121 41.77 -12.21 -18.89
N GLY A 122 42.52 -11.14 -18.67
CA GLY A 122 42.05 -9.82 -18.25
C GLY A 122 41.19 -9.06 -19.27
N GLN A 123 40.44 -8.14 -18.68
CA GLN A 123 39.65 -6.99 -19.16
C GLN A 123 40.34 -6.13 -20.26
N PRO A 124 39.62 -5.23 -20.98
CA PRO A 124 39.05 -4.03 -20.36
C PRO A 124 37.62 -3.64 -20.79
N THR A 125 36.94 -3.07 -19.81
CA THR A 125 35.89 -2.06 -19.92
C THR A 125 36.47 -0.78 -20.50
N ASP A 126 35.74 -0.12 -21.40
CA ASP A 126 35.56 1.34 -21.46
C ASP A 126 34.83 1.68 -22.77
N ASP A 127 33.60 2.15 -22.69
CA ASP A 127 33.21 3.40 -23.36
C ASP A 127 31.92 3.93 -22.72
N GLU A 128 32.10 4.98 -21.92
CA GLU A 128 31.06 5.83 -21.37
C GLU A 128 31.02 7.11 -22.22
N LEU A 129 29.83 7.71 -22.33
CA LEU A 129 29.54 9.13 -22.64
C LEU A 129 29.53 9.59 -24.11
N THR A 130 28.31 9.73 -24.64
CA THR A 130 27.71 11.02 -25.08
C THR A 130 26.19 10.84 -25.00
N GLY A 131 25.38 11.63 -24.31
CA GLY A 131 25.44 13.08 -24.14
C GLY A 131 24.38 13.74 -25.03
N GLU A 132 23.25 14.09 -24.41
CA GLU A 132 22.32 15.18 -24.78
C GLU A 132 21.48 15.14 -26.08
N ALA A 133 20.16 15.24 -25.87
CA ALA A 133 19.21 16.22 -26.45
C ALA A 133 17.82 15.56 -26.50
N ALA A 134 16.92 15.80 -25.53
CA ALA A 134 16.09 17.00 -25.44
C ALA A 134 15.50 17.42 -26.79
N GLU A 135 14.17 17.40 -26.85
CA GLU A 135 13.33 18.48 -27.40
C GLU A 135 12.21 18.01 -28.35
N GLN A 136 10.99 18.06 -27.80
CA GLN A 136 9.74 18.55 -28.39
C GLN A 136 9.39 18.19 -29.83
N VAL A 137 8.29 17.45 -30.02
CA VAL A 137 7.38 17.72 -31.16
C VAL A 137 5.91 17.55 -30.74
N ALA A 138 5.27 18.73 -30.63
CA ALA A 138 3.92 19.06 -31.08
C ALA A 138 2.69 18.49 -30.35
N GLU A 139 2.25 19.28 -29.38
CA GLU A 139 0.97 20.00 -29.46
C GLU A 139 0.46 20.16 -30.91
N ALA A 140 -0.61 19.45 -31.25
CA ALA A 140 -1.43 19.74 -32.42
C ALA A 140 -2.87 19.96 -31.94
N ALA A 141 -3.19 21.23 -31.77
CA ALA A 141 -4.54 21.74 -31.84
C ALA A 141 -5.22 21.21 -33.11
N PHE A 142 -6.40 20.62 -32.96
CA PHE A 142 -7.39 20.61 -34.04
C PHE A 142 -8.73 20.98 -33.46
N ALA A 143 -9.09 22.24 -33.72
CA ALA A 143 -10.44 22.75 -33.64
C ALA A 143 -11.33 22.01 -34.65
N GLN A 144 -12.50 21.58 -34.19
CA GLN A 144 -13.75 21.61 -34.95
C GLN A 144 -14.90 21.95 -34.00
#